data_AF-A0A968Y134-F1
#
_entry.id   AF-A0A968Y134-F1
#
_cell.length_a   1.000
_cell.length_b   1.000
_cell.length_c   1.000
_cell.angle_alpha   90.00
_cell.angle_beta   90.00
_cell.angle_gamma   90.00
#
_symmetry.space_group_name_H-M   'P 1'
#
loop_
_entity.id
_entity.type
_entity.pdbx_description
1 polymer ?
#
loop_
_entity_poly.entity_id
_entity_poly.type
_entity_poly.pdbx_seq_one_letter_code
_entity_poly.pdbx_strand_id
1 'polypeptide(L)' 'MRAELERQGNPIRSLDLLIAAQALNRGITLVTNNRGEFERVDGLAMENWAS' A
#
# COMPACT_ATOMS: atom_id res chain seq x y z
N MET A 1 -4.99 9.28 -4.00
CA MET A 1 -3.97 8.20 -3.91
C MET A 1 -3.30 7.93 -5.27
N ARG A 2 -3.96 7.31 -6.26
CA ARG A 2 -3.32 6.99 -7.58
C ARG A 2 -2.61 8.17 -8.23
N ALA A 3 -3.33 9.26 -8.48
CA ALA A 3 -2.77 10.43 -9.13
C ALA A 3 -1.57 11.03 -8.37
N GLU A 4 -1.57 10.94 -7.04
CA GLU A 4 -0.46 11.44 -6.22
C GLU A 4 0.78 10.55 -6.35
N LEU A 5 0.60 9.22 -6.27
CA LEU A 5 1.68 8.26 -6.47
C LEU A 5 2.29 8.36 -7.88
N GLU A 6 1.45 8.57 -8.90
CA GLU A 6 1.89 8.81 -10.27
C GLU A 6 2.67 10.13 -10.40
N ARG A 7 2.19 11.20 -9.78
CA ARG A 7 2.87 12.50 -9.75
C ARG A 7 4.23 12.45 -9.04
N GLN A 8 4.37 11.59 -8.03
CA GLN A 8 5.62 11.34 -7.31
C GLN A 8 6.58 10.38 -8.05
N GLY A 9 6.19 9.87 -9.23
CA GLY A 9 6.99 8.90 -9.97
C GLY A 9 7.06 7.52 -9.31
N ASN A 10 6.15 7.22 -8.39
CA ASN A 10 6.14 6.00 -7.59
C ASN A 10 4.81 5.23 -7.75
N PRO A 11 4.42 4.87 -8.99
CA PRO A 11 3.13 4.24 -9.24
C PRO A 11 3.06 2.87 -8.56
N ILE A 12 1.89 2.54 -8.02
CA ILE A 12 1.59 1.22 -7.47
C ILE A 12 0.68 0.45 -8.44
N ARG A 13 0.83 -0.88 -8.48
CA ARG A 13 -0.03 -1.75 -9.30
C ARG A 13 -1.50 -1.53 -8.97
N SER A 14 -2.36 -1.66 -9.98
CA SER A 14 -3.79 -1.33 -9.85
C SER A 14 -4.52 -2.13 -8.77
N LEU A 15 -4.19 -3.41 -8.60
CA LEU A 15 -4.81 -4.22 -7.54
C LEU A 15 -4.27 -3.86 -6.16
N ASP A 16 -2.95 -3.69 -6.04
CA ASP A 16 -2.30 -3.33 -4.78
C ASP A 16 -2.77 -1.96 -4.28
N LEU A 17 -3.06 -1.02 -5.19
CA LEU A 17 -3.73 0.23 -4.88
C LEU A 17 -5.08 0.01 -4.16
N LEU A 18 -5.91 -0.91 -4.66
CA LEU A 18 -7.23 -1.17 -4.11
C LEU A 18 -7.14 -1.85 -2.74
N ILE A 19 -6.18 -2.77 -2.58
CA ILE A 19 -5.88 -3.42 -1.29
C ILE A 19 -5.43 -2.38 -0.26
N ALA A 20 -4.47 -1.53 -0.63
CA ALA A 20 -3.97 -0.46 0.23
C ALA A 20 -5.08 0.53 0.61
N ALA A 21 -5.91 0.95 -0.34
CA ALA A 21 -7.03 1.85 -0.10
C ALA A 21 -8.07 1.23 0.86
N GLN A 22 -8.33 -0.07 0.71
CA GLN A 22 -9.24 -0.80 1.60
C GLN A 22 -8.75 -0.83 3.05
N ALA A 23 -7.46 -1.11 3.26
CA ALA A 23 -6.83 -1.17 4.57
C ALA A 23 -6.73 0.22 5.22
N LEU A 24 -6.28 1.22 4.46
CA LEU A 24 -6.16 2.60 4.90
C LEU A 24 -7.52 3.19 5.33
N ASN A 25 -8.57 2.99 4.52
CA ASN A 25 -9.90 3.49 4.83
C ASN A 25 -10.54 2.84 6.06
N ARG A 26 -10.08 1.65 6.45
CA ARG A 26 -10.55 0.93 7.65
C ARG A 26 -9.63 1.11 8.85
N GLY A 27 -8.45 1.70 8.67
CA GLY A 27 -7.43 1.79 9.72
C GLY A 27 -6.94 0.42 10.21
N ILE A 28 -6.86 -0.58 9.33
CA ILE A 28 -6.40 -1.94 9.67
C ILE A 28 -4.98 -2.19 9.15
N THR A 29 -4.25 -3.08 9.83
CA THR A 29 -2.92 -3.52 9.41
C THR A 29 -3.01 -4.46 8.19
N LEU A 30 -2.30 -4.11 7.12
CA LEU A 30 -2.12 -4.99 5.96
C LEU A 30 -0.95 -5.95 6.21
N VAL A 31 -1.22 -7.25 6.26
CA VAL A 31 -0.19 -8.28 6.30
C VAL A 31 0.22 -8.65 4.88
N THR A 32 1.49 -8.46 4.52
CA THR A 32 2.01 -8.73 3.17
C THR A 32 3.49 -9.09 3.19
N ASN A 33 3.91 -9.99 2.29
CA ASN A 33 5.34 -10.26 2.04
C ASN A 33 5.94 -9.33 0.98
N ASN A 34 5.13 -8.51 0.30
CA ASN A 34 5.55 -7.58 -0.74
C ASN A 34 5.63 -6.14 -0.22
N ARG A 35 6.41 -5.90 0.84
CA ARG A 35 6.48 -4.58 1.50
C ARG A 35 6.84 -3.44 0.55
N GLY A 36 7.79 -3.65 -0.37
CA GLY A 36 8.28 -2.59 -1.26
C GLY A 36 7.23 -1.99 -2.21
N GLU A 37 6.14 -2.72 -2.48
CA GLU A 37 5.02 -2.18 -3.28
C GLU A 37 4.11 -1.29 -2.44
N PHE A 38 3.87 -1.65 -1.17
CA PHE A 38 2.94 -0.97 -0.29
C PHE A 38 3.58 0.14 0.58
N GLU A 39 4.91 0.14 0.75
CA GLU A 39 5.66 1.21 1.43
C GLU A 39 5.54 2.58 0.75
N ARG A 40 5.04 2.61 -0.49
CA ARG A 40 4.72 3.83 -1.24
C ARG A 40 3.47 4.54 -0.71
N VAL A 41 2.68 3.88 0.15
CA VAL A 41 1.39 4.36 0.62
C VAL A 41 1.53 5.00 1.99
N ASP A 42 1.54 6.33 2.03
CA ASP A 42 1.61 7.08 3.28
C ASP A 42 0.47 6.72 4.23
N GLY A 43 0.81 6.44 5.49
CA GLY A 43 -0.14 6.13 6.56
C GLY A 43 -0.68 4.69 6.57
N LEU A 44 -0.23 3.82 5.67
CA LEU A 44 -0.63 2.42 5.65
C LEU A 44 0.14 1.61 6.72
N ALA A 45 -0.58 1.12 7.74
CA ALA A 45 -0.03 0.18 8.71
C ALA A 45 0.20 -1.20 8.06
N MET A 46 1.38 -1.78 8.24
CA MET A 46 1.75 -3.03 7.59
C MET A 46 2.63 -3.93 8.45
N GLU A 47 2.49 -5.23 8.26
CA GLU A 47 3.35 -6.26 8.83
C GLU A 47 3.79 -7.27 7.77
N ASN A 48 4.97 -7.86 7.95
CA ASN A 48 5.43 -8.99 7.16
C ASN A 48 5.65 -10.19 8.08
N TRP A 49 4.96 -11.29 7.80
CA TRP A 49 5.05 -12.54 8.57
C TRP A 49 5.84 -13.62 7.84
N ALA A 50 6.35 -13.35 6.64
CA ALA A 50 7.22 -14.28 5.94
C ALA A 50 8.55 -14.41 6.69
N SER A 51 8.90 -15.66 7.02
CA SER A 51 10.14 -16.08 7.70
C SER A 51 11.36 -16.01 6.79
#